data_AF-L1ISI1-F1
#
_entry.id   AF-L1ISI1-F1
#
_cell.length_a   1.000
_cell.length_b   1.000
_cell.length_c   1.000
_cell.angle_alpha   90.00
_cell.angle_beta   90.00
_cell.angle_gamma   90.00
#
_symmetry.space_group_name_H-M   'P 1'
#
loop_
_entity.id
_entity.type
_entity.pdbx_description
1 polymer ?
#
loop_
_entity_poly.entity_id
_entity_poly.type
_entity_poly.pdbx_seq_one_letter_code
_entity_poly.pdbx_strand_id
1 'polypeptide(L)'
;MSPTGSASWWPWQSSIIAHKDEVIALKDKLIADKETQLKDLKTREEKLIAEKETQLKDLKTREEKLIADLKTREDKLIAEKETQLKDLKTREDKLIAEKDKLIAEKDKFIEEKDIRIAEKETQLKDLKSQLLQQEMQSLQELSRVKVIANNRALIEIAMQQYKSDLSLTKGLEMFVNEHLLTVGRDKTTLSMYGREVCNKLRNFGFAAKEDFVQKELKNLMHEISKPLHRPHVSGKIYTGYVVGGEPPLAEALAIVISKLQECKFVKNLDVLLVDGEGKCKCVLSNGDIVEYGEA
;
A
#
# COMPACT_ATOMS: atom_id res chain seq x y z
N MET A 1 -10.75 -27.91 -177.35
CA MET A 1 -12.19 -28.05 -177.05
C MET A 1 -12.34 -28.56 -175.61
N SER A 2 -13.36 -28.06 -174.88
CA SER A 2 -13.89 -28.39 -173.51
C SER A 2 -14.68 -29.74 -173.47
N PRO A 3 -15.62 -30.11 -172.52
CA PRO A 3 -16.07 -29.61 -171.16
C PRO A 3 -16.57 -30.69 -170.08
N THR A 4 -17.12 -30.20 -168.91
CA THR A 4 -18.17 -30.72 -167.93
C THR A 4 -17.91 -31.92 -166.96
N GLY A 5 -18.39 -32.07 -165.70
CA GLY A 5 -19.22 -31.32 -164.71
C GLY A 5 -19.68 -32.15 -163.45
N SER A 6 -19.81 -31.48 -162.27
CA SER A 6 -20.79 -31.56 -161.13
C SER A 6 -20.92 -32.68 -160.01
N ALA A 7 -20.93 -32.17 -158.73
CA ALA A 7 -21.65 -32.54 -157.44
C ALA A 7 -21.20 -33.75 -156.56
N SER A 8 -21.24 -33.85 -155.20
CA SER A 8 -21.39 -33.04 -153.93
C SER A 8 -21.37 -34.03 -152.71
N TRP A 9 -20.50 -34.04 -151.66
CA TRP A 9 -20.34 -33.26 -150.39
C TRP A 9 -21.34 -33.49 -149.20
N TRP A 10 -20.85 -33.49 -147.92
CA TRP A 10 -21.52 -33.24 -146.59
C TRP A 10 -22.26 -34.36 -145.77
N PRO A 11 -21.60 -35.18 -144.91
CA PRO A 11 -22.22 -35.45 -143.59
C PRO A 11 -21.30 -35.51 -142.32
N TRP A 12 -19.98 -35.71 -142.42
CA TRP A 12 -19.14 -35.94 -141.21
C TRP A 12 -18.54 -34.68 -140.59
N GLN A 13 -18.21 -33.65 -141.38
CA GLN A 13 -17.74 -32.36 -140.86
C GLN A 13 -18.84 -31.59 -140.11
N SER A 14 -20.10 -31.68 -140.55
CA SER A 14 -21.24 -31.07 -139.84
C SER A 14 -21.49 -31.69 -138.47
N SER A 15 -21.25 -33.01 -138.29
CA SER A 15 -21.41 -33.68 -136.99
C SER A 15 -20.34 -33.26 -135.98
N ILE A 16 -19.08 -33.12 -136.41
CA ILE A 16 -17.98 -32.65 -135.54
C ILE A 16 -18.16 -31.17 -135.16
N ILE A 17 -18.63 -30.34 -136.10
CA ILE A 17 -18.92 -28.92 -135.84
C ILE A 17 -20.10 -28.79 -134.87
N ALA A 18 -21.21 -29.52 -135.09
CA ALA A 18 -22.36 -29.52 -134.19
C ALA A 18 -21.99 -29.98 -132.77
N HIS A 19 -21.13 -30.99 -132.64
CA HIS A 19 -20.71 -31.47 -131.31
C HIS A 19 -19.73 -30.52 -130.63
N LYS A 20 -18.87 -29.82 -131.40
CA LYS A 20 -18.05 -28.72 -130.87
C LYS A 20 -18.91 -27.55 -130.41
N ASP A 21 -19.91 -27.16 -131.18
CA ASP A 21 -20.84 -26.07 -130.83
C ASP A 21 -21.68 -26.44 -129.59
N GLU A 22 -22.06 -27.71 -129.45
CA GLU A 22 -22.73 -28.23 -128.26
C GLU A 22 -21.81 -28.21 -127.02
N VAL A 23 -20.54 -28.58 -127.17
CA VAL A 23 -19.54 -28.49 -126.10
C VAL A 23 -19.23 -27.03 -125.74
N ILE A 24 -19.20 -26.13 -126.72
CA ILE A 24 -19.03 -24.69 -126.49
C ILE A 24 -20.25 -24.14 -125.76
N ALA A 25 -21.47 -24.47 -126.19
CA ALA A 25 -22.70 -24.06 -125.51
C ALA A 25 -22.79 -24.59 -124.07
N LEU A 26 -22.35 -25.83 -123.82
CA LEU A 26 -22.27 -26.38 -122.46
C LEU A 26 -21.20 -25.68 -121.61
N LYS A 27 -20.06 -25.32 -122.20
CA LYS A 27 -19.01 -24.54 -121.52
C LYS A 27 -19.47 -23.12 -121.22
N ASP A 28 -20.11 -22.44 -122.17
CA ASP A 28 -20.61 -21.08 -121.99
C ASP A 28 -21.73 -21.06 -120.94
N LYS A 29 -22.60 -22.08 -120.94
CA LYS A 29 -23.59 -22.28 -119.87
C LYS A 29 -22.93 -22.50 -118.52
N LEU A 30 -21.90 -23.35 -118.45
CA LEU A 30 -21.15 -23.59 -117.21
C LEU A 30 -20.41 -22.33 -116.72
N ILE A 31 -19.87 -21.52 -117.63
CA ILE A 31 -19.22 -20.24 -117.32
C ILE A 31 -20.27 -19.27 -116.79
N ALA A 32 -21.43 -19.13 -117.43
CA ALA A 32 -22.53 -18.30 -116.95
C ALA A 32 -23.05 -18.75 -115.57
N ASP A 33 -23.18 -20.06 -115.34
CA ASP A 33 -23.56 -20.62 -114.04
C ASP A 33 -22.47 -20.35 -112.97
N LYS A 34 -21.19 -20.42 -113.34
CA LYS A 34 -20.08 -20.08 -112.43
C LYS A 34 -20.02 -18.59 -112.14
N GLU A 35 -20.26 -17.73 -113.12
CA GLU A 35 -20.30 -16.27 -112.96
C GLU A 35 -21.47 -15.82 -112.08
N THR A 36 -22.64 -16.43 -112.25
CA THR A 36 -23.80 -16.20 -111.37
C THR A 36 -23.53 -16.67 -109.95
N GLN A 37 -22.98 -17.88 -109.76
CA GLN A 37 -22.54 -18.36 -108.43
C GLN A 37 -21.52 -17.43 -107.77
N LEU A 38 -20.55 -16.93 -108.53
CA LEU A 38 -19.52 -16.04 -108.01
C LEU A 38 -20.09 -14.67 -107.61
N LYS A 39 -21.09 -14.18 -108.34
CA LYS A 39 -21.84 -12.96 -107.99
C LYS A 39 -22.70 -13.15 -106.75
N ASP A 40 -23.39 -14.28 -106.63
CA ASP A 40 -24.20 -14.63 -105.46
C ASP A 40 -23.32 -14.82 -104.20
N LEU A 41 -22.14 -15.43 -104.35
CA LEU A 41 -21.17 -15.55 -103.27
C LEU A 41 -20.65 -14.18 -102.82
N LYS A 42 -20.25 -13.31 -103.77
CA LYS A 42 -19.81 -11.94 -103.45
C LYS A 42 -20.88 -11.14 -102.71
N THR A 43 -22.12 -11.18 -103.18
CA THR A 43 -23.22 -10.46 -102.50
C THR A 43 -23.52 -11.05 -101.12
N ARG A 44 -23.34 -12.36 -100.92
CA ARG A 44 -23.46 -12.98 -99.60
C ARG A 44 -22.33 -12.59 -98.67
N GLU A 45 -21.09 -12.54 -99.15
CA GLU A 45 -19.93 -12.08 -98.38
C GLU A 45 -20.08 -10.61 -97.97
N GLU A 46 -20.49 -9.73 -98.88
CA GLU A 46 -20.75 -8.32 -98.59
C GLU A 46 -21.84 -8.15 -97.52
N LYS A 47 -22.92 -8.94 -97.59
CA LYS A 47 -23.97 -8.96 -96.55
C LYS A 47 -23.43 -9.42 -95.19
N LEU A 48 -22.61 -10.47 -95.17
CA LEU A 48 -22.00 -10.99 -93.94
C LEU A 48 -21.02 -9.98 -93.34
N ILE A 49 -20.23 -9.28 -94.16
CA ILE A 49 -19.32 -8.23 -93.70
C ILE A 49 -20.13 -7.09 -93.08
N ALA A 50 -21.18 -6.60 -93.76
CA ALA A 50 -22.04 -5.55 -93.24
C ALA A 50 -22.71 -5.95 -91.91
N GLU A 51 -23.17 -7.20 -91.79
CA GLU A 51 -23.74 -7.72 -90.54
C GLU A 51 -22.68 -7.82 -89.41
N LYS A 52 -21.45 -8.21 -89.74
CA LYS A 52 -20.36 -8.26 -88.76
C LYS A 52 -19.92 -6.88 -88.31
N GLU A 53 -19.90 -5.90 -89.21
CA GLU A 53 -19.61 -4.50 -88.88
C GLU A 53 -20.65 -3.90 -87.96
N THR A 54 -21.95 -4.18 -88.19
CA THR A 54 -23.02 -3.72 -87.28
C THR A 54 -22.92 -4.40 -85.92
N GLN A 55 -22.71 -5.72 -85.86
CA GLN A 55 -22.50 -6.45 -84.61
C GLN A 55 -21.31 -5.89 -83.81
N LEU A 56 -20.19 -5.59 -84.48
CA LEU A 56 -18.99 -5.07 -83.85
C LEU A 56 -19.21 -3.66 -83.30
N LYS A 57 -19.97 -2.82 -84.01
CA LYS A 57 -20.37 -1.49 -83.54
C LYS A 57 -21.27 -1.59 -82.30
N ASP A 58 -22.27 -2.46 -82.33
CA ASP A 58 -23.18 -2.66 -81.19
C ASP A 58 -22.42 -3.17 -79.96
N LEU A 59 -21.51 -4.13 -80.13
CA LEU A 59 -20.66 -4.64 -79.06
C LEU A 59 -19.78 -3.55 -78.45
N LYS A 60 -19.14 -2.71 -79.27
CA LYS A 60 -18.35 -1.57 -78.78
C LYS A 60 -19.19 -0.60 -77.95
N THR A 61 -20.38 -0.23 -78.42
CA THR A 61 -21.26 0.67 -77.66
C THR A 61 -21.74 0.05 -76.35
N ARG A 62 -21.95 -1.26 -76.31
CA ARG A 62 -22.31 -1.98 -75.08
C ARG A 62 -21.14 -2.04 -74.09
N GLU A 63 -19.93 -2.29 -74.59
CA GLU A 63 -18.71 -2.29 -73.78
C GLU A 63 -18.45 -0.91 -73.16
N GLU A 64 -18.55 0.16 -73.96
CA GLU A 64 -18.43 1.55 -73.48
C GLU A 64 -19.46 1.88 -72.38
N LYS A 65 -20.72 1.45 -72.56
CA LYS A 65 -21.76 1.62 -71.53
C LYS A 65 -21.43 0.86 -70.24
N LEU A 66 -20.99 -0.40 -70.35
CA LEU A 66 -20.61 -1.19 -69.18
C LEU A 66 -19.41 -0.59 -68.44
N ILE A 67 -18.42 -0.07 -69.17
CA ILE A 67 -17.27 0.63 -68.57
C ILE A 67 -17.72 1.89 -67.82
N ALA A 68 -18.63 2.68 -68.40
CA ALA A 68 -19.17 3.87 -67.76
C ALA A 68 -19.98 3.51 -66.49
N ASP A 69 -20.84 2.50 -66.55
CA ASP A 69 -21.62 2.04 -65.41
C ASP A 69 -20.73 1.49 -64.29
N LEU A 70 -19.66 0.74 -64.64
CA LEU A 70 -18.69 0.25 -63.66
C LEU A 70 -17.95 1.39 -62.97
N LYS A 71 -17.47 2.39 -63.72
CA LYS A 71 -16.80 3.57 -63.15
C LYS A 71 -17.72 4.34 -62.21
N THR A 72 -18.97 4.61 -62.62
CA THR A 72 -19.91 5.33 -61.75
C THR A 72 -20.27 4.55 -60.48
N ARG A 73 -20.31 3.21 -60.55
CA ARG A 73 -20.51 2.37 -59.37
C ARG A 73 -19.28 2.37 -58.45
N GLU A 74 -18.09 2.32 -59.02
CA GLU A 74 -16.83 2.40 -58.29
C GLU A 74 -16.70 3.74 -57.55
N ASP A 75 -16.94 4.86 -58.22
CA ASP A 75 -16.91 6.20 -57.63
C ASP A 75 -17.91 6.34 -56.47
N LYS A 76 -19.12 5.80 -56.62
CA LYS A 76 -20.13 5.78 -55.55
C LYS A 76 -19.67 4.96 -54.34
N LEU A 77 -19.08 3.79 -54.56
CA LEU A 77 -18.57 2.93 -53.49
C LEU A 77 -17.39 3.59 -52.77
N ILE A 78 -16.49 4.25 -53.50
CA ILE A 78 -15.38 5.01 -52.92
C ILE A 78 -15.92 6.12 -52.03
N ALA A 79 -16.85 6.94 -52.53
CA ALA A 79 -17.44 8.04 -51.77
C ALA A 79 -18.14 7.54 -50.48
N GLU A 80 -18.91 6.45 -50.58
CA GLU A 80 -19.55 5.84 -49.41
C GLU A 80 -18.50 5.36 -48.38
N LYS A 81 -17.44 4.70 -48.83
CA LYS A 81 -16.37 4.23 -47.94
C LYS A 81 -15.59 5.36 -47.30
N GLU A 82 -15.34 6.45 -48.02
CA GLU A 82 -14.72 7.65 -47.47
C GLU A 82 -15.58 8.29 -46.39
N THR A 83 -16.90 8.38 -46.59
CA THR A 83 -17.82 8.88 -45.55
C THR A 83 -17.83 7.98 -44.32
N GLN A 84 -17.90 6.65 -44.49
CA GLN A 84 -17.84 5.69 -43.38
C GLN A 84 -16.52 5.81 -42.60
N LEU A 85 -15.39 5.95 -43.29
CA LEU A 85 -14.08 6.15 -42.66
C LEU A 85 -14.02 7.44 -41.85
N LYS A 86 -14.57 8.53 -42.38
CA LYS A 86 -14.61 9.82 -41.68
C LYS A 86 -15.46 9.72 -40.41
N ASP A 87 -16.65 9.11 -40.50
CA ASP A 87 -17.53 8.94 -39.35
C ASP A 87 -16.89 8.06 -38.27
N LEU A 88 -16.25 6.95 -38.67
CA LEU A 88 -15.52 6.09 -37.74
C LEU A 88 -14.39 6.83 -37.01
N LYS A 89 -13.57 7.61 -37.74
CA LYS A 89 -12.52 8.43 -37.13
C LYS A 89 -13.07 9.43 -36.12
N THR A 90 -14.13 10.16 -36.49
CA THR A 90 -14.73 11.13 -35.56
C THR A 90 -15.33 10.47 -34.31
N ARG A 91 -15.82 9.23 -34.43
CA ARG A 91 -16.32 8.45 -33.29
C ARG A 91 -15.17 7.97 -32.40
N GLU A 92 -14.09 7.52 -33.01
CA GLU A 92 -12.88 7.11 -32.29
C GLU A 92 -12.26 8.28 -31.51
N ASP A 93 -12.13 9.45 -32.14
CA ASP A 93 -11.61 10.66 -31.49
C ASP A 93 -12.47 11.08 -30.28
N LYS A 94 -13.81 10.98 -30.40
CA LYS A 94 -14.72 11.25 -29.27
C LYS A 94 -14.53 10.26 -28.13
N LEU A 95 -14.40 8.97 -28.43
CA LEU A 95 -14.18 7.93 -27.43
C LEU A 95 -12.82 8.08 -26.74
N ILE A 96 -11.78 8.49 -27.47
CA ILE A 96 -10.47 8.79 -26.90
C ILE A 96 -10.60 9.98 -25.94
N ALA A 97 -11.23 11.08 -26.37
CA ALA A 97 -11.42 12.26 -25.53
C ALA A 97 -12.25 11.97 -24.26
N GLU A 98 -13.25 11.09 -24.33
CA GLU A 98 -14.01 10.65 -23.15
C GLU A 98 -13.16 9.79 -22.21
N LYS A 99 -12.35 8.88 -22.74
CA LYS A 99 -11.42 8.08 -21.94
C LYS A 99 -10.39 8.95 -21.23
N ASP A 100 -9.80 9.92 -21.92
CA ASP A 100 -8.81 10.83 -21.34
C ASP A 100 -9.40 11.66 -20.19
N LYS A 101 -10.66 12.11 -20.33
CA LYS A 101 -11.38 12.78 -19.23
C LYS A 101 -11.57 11.86 -18.03
N LEU A 102 -12.00 10.62 -18.25
CA LEU A 102 -12.20 9.64 -17.17
C LEU A 102 -10.88 9.26 -16.49
N ILE A 103 -9.77 9.20 -17.23
CA ILE A 103 -8.43 8.98 -16.67
C ILE A 103 -8.06 10.17 -15.77
N ALA A 104 -8.19 11.41 -16.26
CA ALA A 104 -7.88 12.60 -15.48
C ALA A 104 -8.74 12.73 -14.20
N GLU A 105 -10.02 12.34 -14.25
CA GLU A 105 -10.89 12.29 -13.05
C GLU A 105 -10.44 11.22 -12.06
N LYS A 106 -10.03 10.04 -12.54
CA LYS A 106 -9.50 8.98 -11.68
C LYS A 106 -8.18 9.37 -11.03
N ASP A 107 -7.29 10.03 -11.76
CA ASP A 107 -6.00 10.47 -11.23
C ASP A 107 -6.19 11.48 -10.10
N LYS A 108 -7.10 12.46 -10.27
CA LYS A 108 -7.47 13.38 -9.17
C LYS A 108 -8.03 12.66 -7.95
N PHE A 109 -8.87 11.66 -8.16
CA PHE A 109 -9.44 10.89 -7.05
C PHE A 109 -8.39 10.04 -6.32
N ILE A 110 -7.35 9.56 -7.03
CA ILE A 110 -6.20 8.87 -6.43
C ILE A 110 -5.40 9.86 -5.59
N GLU A 111 -5.08 11.05 -6.13
CA GLU A 111 -4.36 12.10 -5.39
C GLU A 111 -5.10 12.51 -4.09
N GLU A 112 -6.42 12.71 -4.15
CA GLU A 112 -7.23 13.00 -2.95
C GLU A 112 -7.18 11.87 -1.91
N LYS A 113 -7.14 10.61 -2.36
CA LYS A 113 -7.01 9.46 -1.46
C LYS A 113 -5.64 9.38 -0.82
N ASP A 114 -4.58 9.63 -1.58
CA ASP A 114 -3.22 9.58 -1.07
C ASP A 114 -2.99 10.66 0.00
N ILE A 115 -3.53 11.87 -0.20
CA ILE A 115 -3.53 12.93 0.81
C ILE A 115 -4.23 12.47 2.10
N ARG A 116 -5.43 11.89 2.00
CA ARG A 116 -6.18 11.39 3.16
C ARG A 116 -5.48 10.24 3.88
N ILE A 117 -4.76 9.39 3.15
CA ILE A 117 -3.97 8.31 3.74
C ILE A 117 -2.82 8.92 4.56
N ALA A 118 -2.07 9.86 3.99
CA ALA A 118 -0.98 10.54 4.68
C ALA A 118 -1.45 11.27 5.96
N GLU A 119 -2.60 11.94 5.90
CA GLU A 119 -3.22 12.57 7.08
C GLU A 119 -3.57 11.56 8.17
N LYS A 120 -4.12 10.39 7.80
CA LYS A 120 -4.42 9.34 8.78
C LYS A 120 -3.17 8.70 9.37
N GLU A 121 -2.12 8.53 8.58
CA GLU A 121 -0.84 7.98 9.06
C GLU A 121 -0.17 8.91 10.08
N THR A 122 -0.21 10.23 9.86
CA THR A 122 0.30 11.20 10.83
C THR A 122 -0.51 11.20 12.12
N GLN A 123 -1.84 11.23 12.05
CA GLN A 123 -2.72 11.11 13.22
C GLN A 123 -2.47 9.83 14.02
N LEU A 124 -2.29 8.70 13.33
CA LEU A 124 -2.04 7.41 13.97
C LEU A 124 -0.68 7.40 14.69
N LYS A 125 0.34 8.03 14.13
CA LYS A 125 1.65 8.20 14.77
C LYS A 125 1.56 9.05 16.04
N ASP A 126 0.83 10.17 15.97
CA ASP A 126 0.64 11.06 17.12
C ASP A 126 -0.13 10.38 18.25
N LEU A 127 -1.22 9.67 17.93
CA LEU A 127 -2.00 8.90 18.91
C LEU A 127 -1.16 7.80 19.57
N LYS A 128 -0.32 7.09 18.80
CA LYS A 128 0.61 6.10 19.36
C LYS A 128 1.60 6.74 20.34
N SER A 129 2.15 7.90 20.00
CA SER A 129 3.06 8.63 20.89
C SER A 129 2.36 9.07 22.18
N GLN A 130 1.13 9.58 22.09
CA GLN A 130 0.34 9.98 23.24
C GLN A 130 0.02 8.79 24.15
N LEU A 131 -0.35 7.64 23.56
CA LEU A 131 -0.68 6.43 24.31
C LEU A 131 0.54 5.90 25.07
N LEU A 132 1.71 5.83 24.43
CA LEU A 132 2.96 5.43 25.10
C LEU A 132 3.32 6.38 26.24
N GLN A 133 3.11 7.69 26.06
CA GLN A 133 3.36 8.68 27.12
C GLN A 133 2.40 8.50 28.30
N GLN A 134 1.12 8.24 28.04
CA GLN A 134 0.13 7.98 29.09
C GLN A 134 0.42 6.68 29.84
N GLU A 135 0.79 5.62 29.13
CA GLU A 135 1.15 4.33 29.73
C GLU A 135 2.35 4.50 30.67
N MET A 136 3.40 5.20 30.23
CA MET A 136 4.57 5.50 31.05
C MET A 136 4.20 6.31 32.31
N GLN A 137 3.35 7.34 32.17
CA GLN A 137 2.87 8.11 33.33
C GLN A 137 2.07 7.25 34.31
N SER A 138 1.22 6.36 33.80
CA SER A 138 0.41 5.47 34.65
C SER A 138 1.26 4.48 35.44
N LEU A 139 2.32 3.93 34.82
CA LEU A 139 3.27 3.02 35.47
C LEU A 139 4.09 3.74 36.55
N GLN A 140 4.49 5.00 36.29
CA GLN A 140 5.17 5.84 37.28
C GLN A 140 4.26 6.12 38.49
N GLU A 141 2.99 6.48 38.26
CA GLU A 141 1.98 6.70 39.30
C GLU A 141 1.74 5.44 40.14
N LEU A 142 1.56 4.27 39.51
CA LEU A 142 1.38 2.99 40.21
C LEU A 142 2.58 2.66 41.10
N SER A 143 3.80 2.87 40.57
CA SER A 143 5.02 2.63 41.32
C SER A 143 5.14 3.58 42.52
N ARG A 144 4.77 4.86 42.36
CA ARG A 144 4.71 5.85 43.44
C ARG A 144 3.76 5.41 44.55
N VAL A 145 2.54 5.02 44.21
CA VAL A 145 1.54 4.57 45.18
C VAL A 145 2.03 3.33 45.95
N LYS A 146 2.71 2.41 45.27
CA LYS A 146 3.27 1.20 45.90
C LYS A 146 4.32 1.52 46.97
N VAL A 147 5.25 2.44 46.72
CA VAL A 147 6.28 2.81 47.70
C VAL A 147 5.67 3.48 48.93
N ILE A 148 4.72 4.42 48.74
CA ILE A 148 4.06 5.11 49.85
C ILE A 148 3.24 4.12 50.70
N ALA A 149 2.47 3.24 50.05
CA ALA A 149 1.69 2.22 50.74
C ALA A 149 2.59 1.28 51.57
N ASN A 150 3.73 0.87 51.02
CA ASN A 150 4.69 0.02 51.72
C ASN A 150 5.38 0.74 52.88
N ASN A 151 5.82 2.00 52.70
CA ASN A 151 6.42 2.82 53.76
C ASN A 151 5.52 2.84 54.99
N ARG A 152 4.21 3.10 54.78
CA ARG A 152 3.22 3.18 55.84
C ARG A 152 2.85 1.81 56.42
N ALA A 153 2.57 0.82 55.57
CA ALA A 153 2.10 -0.49 56.00
C ALA A 153 3.14 -1.22 56.87
N LEU A 154 4.43 -1.15 56.51
CA LEU A 154 5.49 -1.80 57.29
C LEU A 154 5.63 -1.20 58.69
N ILE A 155 5.57 0.13 58.79
CA ILE A 155 5.61 0.82 60.07
C ILE A 155 4.36 0.49 60.88
N GLU A 156 3.18 0.49 60.27
CA GLU A 156 1.92 0.13 60.93
C GLU A 156 1.94 -1.28 61.53
N ILE A 157 2.34 -2.28 60.74
CA ILE A 157 2.45 -3.67 61.19
C ILE A 157 3.44 -3.79 62.35
N ALA A 158 4.59 -3.12 62.24
CA ALA A 158 5.61 -3.20 63.28
C ALA A 158 5.18 -2.49 64.57
N MET A 159 4.48 -1.36 64.47
CA MET A 159 3.97 -0.62 65.63
C MET A 159 2.88 -1.41 66.37
N GLN A 160 2.03 -2.14 65.65
CA GLN A 160 1.06 -3.06 66.27
C GLN A 160 1.74 -4.16 67.10
N GLN A 161 2.92 -4.62 66.70
CA GLN A 161 3.69 -5.61 67.46
C GLN A 161 4.50 -5.00 68.62
N TYR A 162 4.94 -3.76 68.49
CA TYR A 162 5.69 -3.06 69.53
C TYR A 162 4.80 -2.69 70.73
N LYS A 163 3.70 -1.97 70.49
CA LYS A 163 2.72 -1.57 71.53
C LYS A 163 1.32 -1.45 70.93
N SER A 164 0.51 -2.51 71.10
CA SER A 164 -0.82 -2.63 70.50
C SER A 164 -1.88 -1.69 71.11
N ASP A 165 -1.62 -1.12 72.28
CA ASP A 165 -2.52 -0.23 73.03
C ASP A 165 -2.40 1.24 72.62
N LEU A 166 -1.38 1.60 71.83
CA LEU A 166 -1.14 2.97 71.39
C LEU A 166 -1.66 3.22 69.98
N SER A 167 -2.04 4.47 69.70
CA SER A 167 -2.25 4.91 68.32
C SER A 167 -0.94 4.84 67.54
N LEU A 168 -1.01 4.61 66.23
CA LEU A 168 0.15 4.53 65.34
C LEU A 168 1.13 5.70 65.56
N THR A 169 0.62 6.93 65.56
CA THR A 169 1.43 8.13 65.73
C THR A 169 2.18 8.12 67.07
N LYS A 170 1.49 7.79 68.16
CA LYS A 170 2.07 7.80 69.51
C LYS A 170 3.04 6.64 69.71
N GLY A 171 2.72 5.45 69.18
CA GLY A 171 3.62 4.30 69.17
C GLY A 171 4.91 4.59 68.41
N LEU A 172 4.80 5.20 67.22
CA LEU A 172 5.96 5.59 66.41
C LEU A 172 6.80 6.67 67.08
N GLU A 173 6.16 7.71 67.63
CA GLU A 173 6.86 8.78 68.36
C GLU A 173 7.64 8.21 69.56
N MET A 174 7.02 7.32 70.34
CA MET A 174 7.69 6.65 71.44
C MET A 174 8.85 5.78 70.96
N PHE A 175 8.66 4.97 69.92
CA PHE A 175 9.71 4.13 69.35
C PHE A 175 10.91 4.95 68.87
N VAL A 176 10.67 6.04 68.14
CA VAL A 176 11.71 6.95 67.65
C VAL A 176 12.48 7.57 68.81
N ASN A 177 11.79 8.04 69.85
CA ASN A 177 12.41 8.68 71.00
C ASN A 177 13.18 7.69 71.89
N GLU A 178 12.71 6.45 72.04
CA GLU A 178 13.35 5.42 72.86
C GLU A 178 14.57 4.79 72.17
N HIS A 179 14.51 4.56 70.85
CA HIS A 179 15.51 3.75 70.14
C HIS A 179 16.39 4.51 69.16
N LEU A 180 15.88 5.59 68.56
CA LEU A 180 16.52 6.20 67.38
C LEU A 180 17.12 7.58 67.67
N LEU A 181 16.61 8.27 68.69
CA LEU A 181 17.07 9.58 69.09
C LEU A 181 17.71 9.55 70.49
N THR A 182 18.59 10.51 70.75
CA THR A 182 19.14 10.78 72.08
C THR A 182 18.79 12.20 72.48
N VAL A 183 18.11 12.33 73.61
CA VAL A 183 17.68 13.63 74.16
C VAL A 183 18.77 14.17 75.09
N GLY A 184 19.53 15.16 74.63
CA GLY A 184 20.44 15.95 75.47
C GLY A 184 19.72 17.14 76.13
N ARG A 185 20.43 17.90 76.98
CA ARG A 185 19.86 19.08 77.69
C ARG A 185 19.26 20.11 76.73
N ASP A 186 19.93 20.38 75.61
CA ASP A 186 19.56 21.48 74.71
C ASP A 186 19.27 21.03 73.26
N LYS A 187 19.59 19.78 72.91
CA LYS A 187 19.43 19.26 71.54
C LYS A 187 19.10 17.77 71.54
N THR A 188 18.13 17.39 70.70
CA THR A 188 17.91 15.99 70.32
C THR A 188 18.86 15.66 69.18
N THR A 189 19.57 14.54 69.25
CA THR A 189 20.48 14.08 68.19
C THR A 189 20.15 12.65 67.79
N LEU A 190 20.68 12.17 66.66
CA LEU A 190 20.60 10.75 66.31
C LEU A 190 21.32 9.91 67.37
N SER A 191 20.72 8.78 67.71
CA SER A 191 21.35 7.72 68.49
C SER A 191 22.62 7.19 67.81
N MET A 192 23.46 6.49 68.57
CA MET A 192 24.63 5.80 68.01
C MET A 192 24.24 4.84 66.88
N TYR A 193 23.14 4.10 67.06
CA TYR A 193 22.58 3.21 66.05
C TYR A 193 22.22 3.96 64.76
N GLY A 194 21.45 5.05 64.87
CA GLY A 194 21.04 5.84 63.71
C GLY A 194 22.24 6.42 62.94
N ARG A 195 23.29 6.86 63.66
CA ARG A 195 24.53 7.35 63.03
C ARG A 195 25.29 6.25 62.29
N GLU A 196 25.35 5.05 62.87
CA GLU A 196 25.99 3.89 62.21
C GLU A 196 25.27 3.53 60.91
N VAL A 197 23.93 3.47 60.94
CA VAL A 197 23.11 3.21 59.75
C VAL A 197 23.31 4.30 58.70
N CYS A 198 23.27 5.59 59.07
CA CYS A 198 23.59 6.70 58.15
C CYS A 198 24.96 6.53 57.51
N ASN A 199 25.99 6.17 58.29
CA ASN A 199 27.34 5.97 57.76
C ASN A 199 27.40 4.79 56.77
N LYS A 200 26.67 3.70 57.02
CA LYS A 200 26.55 2.58 56.06
C LYS A 200 25.85 3.02 54.78
N LEU A 201 24.76 3.79 54.90
CA LEU A 201 23.97 4.26 53.76
C LEU A 201 24.72 5.22 52.83
N ARG A 202 25.76 5.92 53.33
CA ARG A 202 26.65 6.76 52.49
C ARG A 202 27.34 5.97 51.39
N ASN A 203 27.68 4.70 51.64
CA ASN A 203 28.29 3.84 50.62
C ASN A 203 27.32 3.52 49.46
N PHE A 204 26.02 3.71 49.69
CA PHE A 204 24.96 3.47 48.71
C PHE A 204 24.41 4.78 48.09
N GLY A 205 25.10 5.91 48.33
CA GLY A 205 24.74 7.22 47.75
C GLY A 205 23.76 8.05 48.57
N PHE A 206 23.37 7.61 49.77
CA PHE A 206 22.57 8.41 50.70
C PHE A 206 23.49 9.20 51.63
N ALA A 207 23.59 10.51 51.41
CA ALA A 207 24.53 11.36 52.13
C ALA A 207 23.86 12.58 52.77
N ALA A 208 22.64 12.44 53.31
CA ALA A 208 22.04 13.57 54.00
C ALA A 208 22.76 13.86 55.33
N LYS A 209 22.68 15.12 55.75
CA LYS A 209 23.21 15.52 57.05
C LYS A 209 22.35 14.89 58.16
N GLU A 210 23.00 14.39 59.19
CA GLU A 210 22.37 13.76 60.37
C GLU A 210 21.26 14.62 60.98
N ASP A 211 21.46 15.94 61.05
CA ASP A 211 20.46 16.90 61.55
C ASP A 211 19.16 16.91 60.72
N PHE A 212 19.24 16.62 59.41
CA PHE A 212 18.06 16.53 58.55
C PHE A 212 17.35 15.19 58.72
N VAL A 213 18.10 14.08 58.76
CA VAL A 213 17.53 12.75 59.04
C VAL A 213 16.83 12.72 60.41
N GLN A 214 17.42 13.37 61.40
CA GLN A 214 16.82 13.54 62.73
C GLN A 214 15.50 14.33 62.70
N LYS A 215 15.38 15.34 61.83
CA LYS A 215 14.13 16.09 61.64
C LYS A 215 13.06 15.23 60.98
N GLU A 216 13.43 14.45 59.96
CA GLU A 216 12.52 13.50 59.31
C GLU A 216 12.02 12.44 60.30
N LEU A 217 12.89 11.88 61.13
CA LEU A 217 12.49 10.89 62.15
C LEU A 217 11.46 11.46 63.13
N LYS A 218 11.61 12.72 63.54
CA LYS A 218 10.63 13.39 64.42
C LYS A 218 9.27 13.59 63.75
N ASN A 219 9.26 13.82 62.44
CA ASN A 219 8.06 14.09 61.67
C ASN A 219 7.61 12.87 60.84
N LEU A 220 8.16 11.69 61.11
CA LEU A 220 8.10 10.55 60.19
C LEU A 220 6.68 10.16 59.81
N MET A 221 5.73 10.20 60.75
CA MET A 221 4.32 9.89 60.48
C MET A 221 3.71 10.80 59.40
N HIS A 222 4.06 12.09 59.42
CA HIS A 222 3.61 13.04 58.42
C HIS A 222 4.29 12.75 57.08
N GLU A 223 5.59 12.46 57.09
CA GLU A 223 6.41 12.28 55.89
C GLU A 223 6.09 10.96 55.15
N ILE A 224 5.87 9.85 55.86
CA ILE A 224 5.45 8.58 55.24
C ILE A 224 4.02 8.62 54.70
N SER A 225 3.23 9.61 55.11
CA SER A 225 1.87 9.84 54.63
C SER A 225 1.82 10.87 53.50
N LYS A 226 2.91 11.58 53.22
CA LYS A 226 2.97 12.50 52.08
C LYS A 226 3.07 11.71 50.79
N PRO A 227 2.44 12.19 49.71
CA PRO A 227 2.81 11.74 48.37
C PRO A 227 4.31 12.01 48.19
N LEU A 228 5.11 10.97 47.93
CA LEU A 228 6.49 11.16 47.45
C LEU A 228 6.40 12.06 46.22
N HIS A 229 6.89 13.30 46.33
CA HIS A 229 6.52 14.31 45.35
C HIS A 229 7.14 14.06 43.97
N ARG A 230 8.19 13.25 43.83
CA ARG A 230 8.82 12.93 42.53
C ARG A 230 9.67 11.64 42.49
N PRO A 231 9.19 10.44 42.85
CA PRO A 231 9.95 9.25 42.51
C PRO A 231 9.89 9.08 40.98
N HIS A 232 10.97 9.42 40.29
CA HIS A 232 11.16 9.08 38.88
C HIS A 232 11.42 7.58 38.79
N VAL A 233 10.46 6.74 39.20
CA VAL A 233 10.70 5.30 39.29
C VAL A 233 11.17 4.83 37.92
N SER A 234 12.46 4.49 37.85
CA SER A 234 13.04 3.87 36.67
C SER A 234 12.18 2.67 36.31
N GLY A 235 11.92 2.42 35.02
CA GLY A 235 10.92 1.44 34.53
C GLY A 235 11.09 -0.02 35.00
N LYS A 236 12.03 -0.31 35.91
CA LYS A 236 12.20 -1.59 36.59
C LYS A 236 11.21 -1.68 37.75
N ILE A 237 10.20 -2.53 37.61
CA ILE A 237 9.24 -2.84 38.69
C ILE A 237 9.93 -3.79 39.67
N TYR A 238 10.24 -3.32 40.87
CA TYR A 238 10.76 -4.18 41.92
C TYR A 238 9.63 -5.03 42.52
N THR A 239 9.86 -6.35 42.57
CA THR A 239 9.03 -7.30 43.31
C THR A 239 9.50 -7.37 44.76
N GLY A 240 8.55 -7.30 45.72
CA GLY A 240 8.85 -7.30 47.15
C GLY A 240 8.41 -6.03 47.87
N TYR A 241 8.86 -5.89 49.12
CA TYR A 241 8.59 -4.73 49.96
C TYR A 241 9.58 -3.62 49.63
N VAL A 242 9.06 -2.54 49.05
CA VAL A 242 9.88 -1.41 48.57
C VAL A 242 9.58 -0.21 49.44
N VAL A 243 10.61 0.36 50.06
CA VAL A 243 10.52 1.59 50.83
C VAL A 243 11.54 2.59 50.32
N GLY A 244 11.30 3.88 50.52
CA GLY A 244 12.25 4.89 50.11
C GLY A 244 11.62 6.25 49.88
N GLY A 245 12.41 7.11 49.26
CA GLY A 245 12.07 8.51 49.01
C GLY A 245 13.33 9.33 48.71
N GLU A 246 13.17 10.64 48.60
CA GLU A 246 14.31 11.54 48.51
C GLU A 246 15.03 11.60 49.87
N PRO A 247 16.38 11.60 49.92
CA PRO A 247 17.11 11.96 51.13
C PRO A 247 16.65 13.35 51.60
N PRO A 248 16.38 13.57 52.89
CA PRO A 248 16.71 12.73 54.06
C PRO A 248 15.71 11.62 54.45
N LEU A 249 14.53 11.55 53.81
CA LEU A 249 13.45 10.64 54.24
C LEU A 249 13.81 9.17 54.06
N ALA A 250 14.47 8.81 52.95
CA ALA A 250 14.91 7.43 52.72
C ALA A 250 15.84 6.91 53.82
N GLU A 251 16.76 7.74 54.31
CA GLU A 251 17.65 7.36 55.43
C GLU A 251 16.86 7.21 56.74
N ALA A 252 15.91 8.10 57.02
CA ALA A 252 15.06 8.00 58.20
C ALA A 252 14.24 6.69 58.19
N LEU A 253 13.65 6.34 57.05
CA LEU A 253 12.94 5.07 56.84
C LEU A 253 13.87 3.87 57.03
N ALA A 254 15.07 3.91 56.44
CA ALA A 254 16.04 2.83 56.56
C ALA A 254 16.48 2.60 58.01
N ILE A 255 16.72 3.66 58.78
CA ILE A 255 17.04 3.57 60.22
C ILE A 255 15.92 2.88 60.98
N VAL A 256 14.67 3.33 60.77
CA VAL A 256 13.50 2.79 61.48
C VAL A 256 13.31 1.32 61.14
N ILE A 257 13.28 0.98 59.85
CA ILE A 257 13.03 -0.40 59.40
C ILE A 257 14.13 -1.33 59.86
N SER A 258 15.39 -0.92 59.74
CA SER A 258 16.52 -1.73 60.22
C SER A 258 16.38 -1.98 61.72
N LYS A 259 15.99 -0.95 62.50
CA LYS A 259 15.80 -1.13 63.95
C LYS A 259 14.62 -2.04 64.27
N LEU A 260 13.53 -1.94 63.51
CA LEU A 260 12.36 -2.82 63.66
C LEU A 260 12.69 -4.27 63.33
N GLN A 261 13.53 -4.51 62.33
CA GLN A 261 14.05 -5.85 62.00
C GLN A 261 14.99 -6.39 63.10
N GLU A 262 15.92 -5.56 63.59
CA GLU A 262 16.83 -5.92 64.70
C GLU A 262 16.05 -6.29 65.97
N CYS A 263 15.01 -5.52 66.30
CA CYS A 263 14.09 -5.80 67.41
C CYS A 263 13.10 -6.94 67.13
N LYS A 264 13.15 -7.54 65.93
CA LYS A 264 12.31 -8.66 65.48
C LYS A 264 10.80 -8.37 65.44
N PHE A 265 10.42 -7.10 65.24
CA PHE A 265 9.04 -6.69 64.94
C PHE A 265 8.69 -6.87 63.45
N VAL A 266 9.70 -6.92 62.59
CA VAL A 266 9.57 -7.26 61.17
C VAL A 266 10.57 -8.38 60.88
N LYS A 267 10.14 -9.64 60.95
CA LYS A 267 11.03 -10.82 60.82
C LYS A 267 11.08 -11.32 59.39
N ASN A 268 12.27 -11.78 58.97
CA ASN A 268 12.50 -12.48 57.70
C ASN A 268 11.95 -11.72 56.48
N LEU A 269 12.06 -10.38 56.50
CA LEU A 269 11.56 -9.53 55.45
C LEU A 269 12.71 -8.75 54.83
N ASP A 270 12.98 -9.01 53.57
CA ASP A 270 13.90 -8.19 52.79
C ASP A 270 13.14 -6.97 52.28
N VAL A 271 13.63 -5.78 52.66
CA VAL A 271 13.02 -4.52 52.28
C VAL A 271 13.97 -3.77 51.35
N LEU A 272 13.55 -3.57 50.11
CA LEU A 272 14.31 -2.85 49.09
C LEU A 272 14.25 -1.35 49.37
N LEU A 273 15.41 -0.73 49.60
CA LEU A 273 15.52 0.71 49.77
C LEU A 273 15.77 1.38 48.41
N VAL A 274 14.87 2.29 48.03
CA VAL A 274 14.96 3.06 46.79
C VAL A 274 15.27 4.53 47.05
N ASP A 275 15.99 5.17 46.12
CA ASP A 275 16.25 6.61 46.14
C ASP A 275 15.07 7.44 45.61
N GLY A 276 15.27 8.76 45.50
CA GLY A 276 14.32 9.69 44.89
C GLY A 276 14.06 9.45 43.40
N GLU A 277 14.85 8.60 42.73
CA GLU A 277 14.61 8.15 41.35
C GLU A 277 13.98 6.75 41.33
N GLY A 278 13.53 6.24 42.49
CA GLY A 278 13.00 4.88 42.61
C GLY A 278 13.99 3.79 42.23
N LYS A 279 15.29 4.07 42.15
CA LYS A 279 16.32 3.05 41.91
C LYS A 279 16.66 2.38 43.23
N CYS A 280 16.62 1.05 43.25
CA CYS A 280 17.05 0.30 44.42
C CYS A 280 18.55 0.47 44.62
N LYS A 281 18.95 0.82 45.84
CA LYS A 281 20.34 1.05 46.21
C LYS A 281 20.89 -0.04 47.11
N CYS A 282 20.04 -0.54 48.00
CA CYS A 282 20.40 -1.57 48.96
C CYS A 282 19.15 -2.30 49.46
N VAL A 283 19.37 -3.40 50.18
CA VAL A 283 18.34 -4.18 50.84
C VAL A 283 18.56 -4.10 52.34
N LEU A 284 17.48 -3.89 53.08
CA LEU A 284 17.44 -3.97 54.53
C LEU A 284 17.00 -5.37 54.91
N SER A 285 17.88 -6.15 55.52
CA SER A 285 17.61 -7.53 55.90
C SER A 285 18.10 -7.79 57.31
N ASN A 286 17.21 -8.22 58.20
CA ASN A 286 17.51 -8.55 59.60
C ASN A 286 18.24 -7.44 60.38
N GLY A 287 18.04 -6.17 60.00
CA GLY A 287 18.70 -5.01 60.61
C GLY A 287 20.02 -4.61 59.97
N ASP A 288 20.51 -5.39 59.00
CA ASP A 288 21.70 -5.07 58.21
C ASP A 288 21.33 -4.43 56.87
N ILE A 289 22.28 -3.66 56.33
CA ILE A 289 22.19 -3.05 55.01
C ILE A 289 23.12 -3.83 54.08
N VAL A 290 22.54 -4.52 53.12
CA VAL A 290 23.28 -5.31 52.14
C VAL A 290 23.14 -4.70 50.75
N GLU A 291 24.16 -4.90 49.92
CA GLU A 291 24.13 -4.46 48.53
C GLU A 291 23.03 -5.19 47.77
N TYR A 292 22.31 -4.46 46.92
CA TYR A 292 21.33 -5.05 46.04
C TYR A 292 22.06 -5.77 44.90
N GLY A 293 22.15 -7.09 44.99
CA GLY A 293 22.61 -7.92 43.87
C GLY A 293 21.58 -7.87 42.74
N GLU A 294 21.96 -7.34 41.57
CA GLU A 294 21.15 -7.51 40.37
C GLU A 294 21.09 -9.01 40.03
N ALA A 295 19.98 -9.64 40.36
CA ALA A 295 19.59 -10.91 39.77
C ALA A 295 19.03 -10.70 38.35
#